data_AF-A0A936Q0V0-F1
#
_entry.id   AF-A0A936Q0V0-F1
#
_cell.length_a   1.000
_cell.length_b   1.000
_cell.length_c   1.000
_cell.angle_alpha   90.00
_cell.angle_beta   90.00
_cell.angle_gamma   90.00
#
_symmetry.space_group_name_H-M   'P 1'
#
loop_
_entity.id
_entity.type
_entity.pdbx_description
1 polymer ?
#
loop_
_entity_poly.entity_id
_entity_poly.type
_entity_poly.pdbx_seq_one_letter_code
_entity_poly.pdbx_strand_id
1 'polypeptide(L)'
;MSSLLLVLLFGCERGGSFDLDVKDPDAPVDRGEISLSVPPAFDPLLGGPASIDVVLKNVTATPTLEVYDAAGALVRPIDVADPRWDGRDAAGLFVPGGRYTVRASVQSSTGAVLTAEAELGVVRVGFGAAWAEDDGGATAERLDLYWHGAKSLQDWTEPFSSLDRLEDEDDVALDLPTVTLELNSPTAGAAEPLAYTWDSRPVLTLSLGESSLFPEPGLLATDVHVKISGWTVLDGSPLRPGEPVTIQRDAALGEGVGLIEEDVNLTFVVDREDGLERALGAQTLPLRFYALLGPDTFIETKESHGAWPAAIEPALRAIDGAAPDHDAVVSALVTWIFDDLSLRYDTVSGASAYVYYRNYRWDQAQFDFTGFLKRKNGSVINCTDAAAILMTYANMIGAEHYYSIILQDFTLNYLLAIGGDEFVSCPFGSGICGFSYHAVTVDGEGEAVWDATLALDGDENPGTTPNSVLYVQAIEAEEYLQRLVRSGRAEYGYDAQGTIQ
;
A
#
# COMPACT_ATOMS: atom_id res chain seq x y z
N MET A 1 -65.89 -38.94 -35.26
CA MET A 1 -66.89 -39.73 -35.99
C MET A 1 -66.27 -40.20 -37.28
N SER A 2 -66.21 -41.53 -37.44
CA SER A 2 -66.28 -42.30 -38.69
C SER A 2 -65.23 -42.04 -39.79
N SER A 3 -64.68 -43.02 -40.51
CA SER A 3 -64.71 -44.49 -40.51
C SER A 3 -63.87 -44.93 -41.73
N LEU A 4 -63.59 -46.24 -41.82
CA LEU A 4 -63.09 -47.07 -42.93
C LEU A 4 -61.60 -47.47 -42.85
N LEU A 5 -61.22 -48.73 -43.05
CA LEU A 5 -61.96 -50.00 -43.13
C LEU A 5 -60.93 -51.15 -43.03
N LEU A 6 -61.36 -52.19 -42.31
CA LEU A 6 -60.94 -53.60 -42.25
C LEU A 6 -60.67 -54.20 -43.68
N VAL A 7 -59.82 -55.21 -43.91
CA VAL A 7 -60.10 -56.65 -43.71
C VAL A 7 -58.85 -57.54 -43.97
N LEU A 8 -58.65 -58.46 -43.01
CA LEU A 8 -57.86 -59.70 -42.96
C LEU A 8 -58.02 -60.68 -44.16
N LEU A 9 -57.04 -61.59 -44.38
CA LEU A 9 -57.15 -63.03 -44.03
C LEU A 9 -56.10 -63.98 -44.68
N PHE A 10 -55.71 -64.99 -43.87
CA PHE A 10 -55.09 -66.31 -44.16
C PHE A 10 -53.68 -66.37 -44.76
N GLY A 11 -52.77 -67.29 -44.40
CA GLY A 11 -52.79 -68.50 -43.57
C GLY A 11 -51.84 -69.57 -44.14
N CYS A 12 -51.22 -70.37 -43.26
CA CYS A 12 -50.52 -71.66 -43.48
C CYS A 12 -49.03 -71.74 -43.92
N GLU A 13 -48.20 -72.03 -42.91
CA GLU A 13 -47.41 -73.27 -42.70
C GLU A 13 -46.28 -73.75 -43.63
N ARG A 14 -45.17 -74.09 -42.92
CA ARG A 14 -44.14 -75.13 -43.14
C ARG A 14 -42.89 -74.80 -43.96
N GLY A 15 -41.76 -74.78 -43.23
CA GLY A 15 -40.71 -75.78 -43.44
C GLY A 15 -39.36 -75.25 -43.93
N GLY A 16 -38.39 -75.19 -43.02
CA GLY A 16 -36.96 -75.11 -43.33
C GLY A 16 -36.25 -73.93 -42.67
N SER A 17 -35.74 -74.09 -41.45
CA SER A 17 -34.71 -73.19 -40.92
C SER A 17 -33.40 -73.53 -41.62
N PHE A 18 -33.09 -72.79 -42.68
CA PHE A 18 -31.70 -72.58 -43.08
C PHE A 18 -31.16 -71.46 -42.19
N ASP A 19 -30.33 -71.79 -41.22
CA ASP A 19 -29.44 -70.83 -40.54
C ASP A 19 -28.40 -70.38 -41.58
N LEU A 20 -28.78 -69.36 -42.35
CA LEU A 20 -27.79 -68.45 -42.91
C LEU A 20 -27.40 -67.53 -41.76
N ASP A 21 -26.17 -67.70 -41.27
CA ASP A 21 -25.47 -66.75 -40.41
C ASP A 21 -25.29 -65.43 -41.20
N VAL A 22 -26.40 -64.69 -41.34
CA VAL A 22 -26.38 -63.31 -41.78
C VAL A 22 -25.80 -62.55 -40.61
N LYS A 23 -24.46 -62.41 -40.60
CA LYS A 23 -23.79 -61.38 -39.82
C LYS A 23 -24.59 -60.11 -39.98
N ASP A 24 -25.23 -59.69 -38.90
CA ASP A 24 -26.00 -58.46 -38.84
C ASP A 24 -25.11 -57.32 -39.38
N PRO A 25 -25.38 -56.78 -40.58
CA PRO A 25 -24.57 -55.71 -41.14
C PRO A 25 -24.73 -54.41 -40.32
N ASP A 26 -25.65 -54.38 -39.36
CA ASP A 26 -25.94 -53.26 -38.46
C ASP A 26 -25.41 -53.48 -37.04
N ALA A 27 -24.48 -54.43 -36.81
CA ALA A 27 -23.72 -54.45 -35.56
C ALA A 27 -23.12 -53.05 -35.34
N PRO A 28 -23.44 -52.36 -34.22
CA PRO A 28 -23.07 -50.96 -34.03
C PRO A 28 -21.56 -50.86 -34.16
N VAL A 29 -21.12 -50.22 -35.25
CA VAL A 29 -19.71 -49.89 -35.46
C VAL A 29 -19.34 -49.09 -34.23
N ASP A 30 -18.42 -49.63 -33.42
CA ASP A 30 -17.94 -48.96 -32.22
C ASP A 30 -17.21 -47.69 -32.66
N ARG A 31 -17.96 -46.58 -32.70
CA ARG A 31 -17.46 -45.27 -33.11
C ARG A 31 -16.83 -44.69 -31.87
N GLY A 32 -15.52 -44.88 -31.75
CA GLY A 32 -14.74 -44.19 -30.72
C GLY A 32 -15.04 -42.69 -30.73
N GLU A 33 -15.09 -42.08 -29.55
CA GLU A 33 -15.26 -40.64 -29.38
C GLU A 33 -14.00 -40.08 -28.69
N ILE A 34 -13.62 -38.87 -29.09
CA ILE A 34 -12.61 -38.07 -28.41
C ILE A 34 -13.22 -36.71 -28.11
N SER A 35 -13.03 -36.22 -26.89
CA SER A 35 -13.36 -34.85 -26.51
C SER A 35 -12.18 -34.22 -25.79
N LEU A 36 -12.04 -32.91 -25.99
CA LEU A 36 -10.94 -32.10 -25.47
C LEU A 36 -11.54 -30.92 -24.71
N SER A 37 -10.96 -30.60 -23.54
CA SER A 37 -11.29 -29.41 -22.77
C SER A 37 -10.01 -28.72 -22.34
N VAL A 38 -9.98 -27.39 -22.51
CA VAL A 38 -8.85 -26.52 -22.15
C VAL A 38 -9.40 -25.25 -21.48
N PRO A 39 -8.59 -24.52 -20.69
CA PRO A 39 -8.93 -23.16 -20.29
C PRO A 39 -9.34 -22.28 -21.49
N PRO A 40 -10.25 -21.32 -21.32
CA PRO A 40 -10.44 -20.29 -22.34
C PRO A 40 -9.19 -19.45 -22.54
N ALA A 41 -8.46 -19.17 -21.46
CA ALA A 41 -7.16 -18.51 -21.47
C ALA A 41 -6.31 -18.92 -20.27
N PHE A 42 -4.99 -18.69 -20.37
CA PHE A 42 -4.05 -18.75 -19.26
C PHE A 42 -2.89 -17.77 -19.47
N ASP A 43 -2.30 -17.36 -18.35
CA ASP A 43 -1.02 -16.64 -18.33
C ASP A 43 0.08 -17.62 -17.92
N PRO A 44 1.06 -17.92 -18.79
CA PRO A 44 2.12 -18.87 -18.47
C PRO A 44 3.11 -18.37 -17.42
N LEU A 45 3.20 -17.04 -17.20
CA LEU A 45 4.09 -16.42 -16.21
C LEU A 45 3.44 -16.42 -14.82
N LEU A 46 2.18 -15.96 -14.72
CA LEU A 46 1.51 -15.77 -13.42
C LEU A 46 0.66 -16.95 -12.98
N GLY A 47 0.05 -17.70 -13.92
CA GLY A 47 -0.86 -18.80 -13.65
C GLY A 47 -0.24 -20.18 -13.71
N GLY A 48 0.98 -20.28 -14.25
CA GLY A 48 1.63 -21.53 -14.58
C GLY A 48 0.97 -22.26 -15.76
N PRO A 49 1.25 -23.55 -15.95
CA PRO A 49 0.87 -24.24 -17.18
C PRO A 49 -0.63 -24.55 -17.27
N ALA A 50 -1.20 -24.38 -18.46
CA ALA A 50 -2.59 -24.75 -18.78
C ALA A 50 -2.80 -26.25 -18.72
N SER A 51 -3.80 -26.70 -17.95
CA SER A 51 -4.24 -28.10 -17.92
C SER A 51 -5.12 -28.43 -19.13
N ILE A 52 -4.85 -29.57 -19.77
CA ILE A 52 -5.55 -30.07 -20.97
C ILE A 52 -6.21 -31.41 -20.61
N ASP A 53 -7.53 -31.47 -20.69
CA ASP A 53 -8.30 -32.67 -20.39
C ASP A 53 -8.72 -33.38 -21.68
N VAL A 54 -8.25 -34.61 -21.87
CA VAL A 54 -8.62 -35.46 -23.00
C VAL A 54 -9.45 -36.63 -22.51
N VAL A 55 -10.65 -36.78 -23.05
CA VAL A 55 -11.53 -37.91 -22.74
C VAL A 55 -11.70 -38.77 -23.98
N LEU A 56 -11.32 -40.03 -23.86
CA LEU A 56 -11.50 -41.06 -24.88
C LEU A 56 -12.63 -42.00 -24.47
N LYS A 57 -13.57 -42.27 -25.38
CA LYS A 57 -14.58 -43.31 -25.19
C LYS A 57 -14.46 -44.34 -26.30
N ASN A 58 -14.48 -45.61 -25.91
CA ASN A 58 -14.36 -46.76 -26.82
C ASN A 58 -13.10 -46.72 -27.71
N VAL A 59 -12.02 -46.14 -27.18
CA VAL A 59 -10.69 -46.10 -27.81
C VAL A 59 -9.68 -46.50 -26.75
N THR A 60 -8.80 -47.46 -27.06
CA THR A 60 -7.75 -47.95 -26.15
C THR A 60 -6.35 -47.45 -26.51
N ALA A 61 -6.23 -46.67 -27.58
CA ALA A 61 -4.97 -46.08 -28.02
C ALA A 61 -4.67 -44.78 -27.27
N THR A 62 -3.38 -44.50 -27.09
CA THR A 62 -2.89 -43.24 -26.54
C THR A 62 -3.06 -42.12 -27.59
N PRO A 63 -3.67 -40.98 -27.24
CA PRO A 63 -3.78 -39.87 -28.18
C PRO A 63 -2.42 -39.20 -28.39
N THR A 64 -2.30 -38.39 -29.43
CA THR A 64 -1.27 -37.35 -29.55
C THR A 64 -1.88 -36.01 -29.19
N LEU A 65 -1.11 -35.14 -28.54
CA LEU A 65 -1.51 -33.77 -28.24
C LEU A 65 -0.53 -32.79 -28.86
N GLU A 66 -1.08 -31.77 -29.52
CA GLU A 66 -0.32 -30.80 -30.30
C GLU A 66 -0.95 -29.41 -30.16
N VAL A 67 -0.12 -28.38 -30.09
CA VAL A 67 -0.54 -26.98 -30.07
C VAL A 67 -0.20 -26.33 -31.41
N TYR A 68 -1.16 -25.62 -31.98
CA TYR A 68 -1.03 -24.90 -33.24
C TYR A 68 -1.28 -23.41 -33.04
N ASP A 69 -0.56 -22.57 -33.78
CA ASP A 69 -0.79 -21.12 -33.80
C ASP A 69 -2.02 -20.75 -34.67
N ALA A 70 -2.36 -19.46 -34.71
CA ALA A 70 -3.47 -18.95 -35.51
C ALA A 70 -3.31 -19.16 -37.03
N ALA A 71 -2.09 -19.40 -37.53
CA ALA A 71 -1.82 -19.74 -38.93
C ALA A 71 -1.91 -21.26 -39.21
N GLY A 72 -2.15 -22.07 -38.18
CA GLY A 72 -2.20 -23.53 -38.26
C GLY A 72 -0.81 -24.18 -38.32
N ALA A 73 0.25 -23.46 -37.96
CA ALA A 73 1.58 -24.03 -37.82
C ALA A 73 1.72 -24.71 -36.46
N LEU A 74 2.40 -25.86 -36.43
CA LEU A 74 2.67 -26.59 -35.20
C LEU A 74 3.66 -25.80 -34.33
N VAL A 75 3.22 -25.45 -33.13
CA VAL A 75 4.02 -24.75 -32.11
C VAL A 75 4.83 -25.76 -31.30
N ARG A 76 4.15 -26.76 -30.73
CA ARG A 76 4.78 -27.76 -29.86
C ARG A 76 3.89 -29.01 -29.67
N PRO A 77 4.47 -30.23 -29.67
CA PRO A 77 3.79 -31.42 -29.18
C PRO A 77 3.77 -31.47 -27.64
N ILE A 78 2.66 -31.91 -27.05
CA ILE A 78 2.49 -32.04 -25.60
C ILE A 78 2.60 -33.51 -25.19
N ASP A 79 3.32 -33.77 -24.10
CA ASP A 79 3.41 -35.11 -23.53
C ASP A 79 2.06 -35.50 -22.91
N VAL A 80 1.45 -36.55 -23.42
CA VAL A 80 0.18 -37.08 -22.89
C VAL A 80 0.29 -37.66 -21.48
N ALA A 81 1.50 -37.97 -21.01
CA ALA A 81 1.74 -38.35 -19.62
C ALA A 81 1.67 -37.16 -18.66
N ASP A 82 1.86 -35.93 -19.16
CA ASP A 82 1.71 -34.68 -18.43
C ASP A 82 1.01 -33.65 -19.34
N PRO A 83 -0.33 -33.74 -19.50
CA PRO A 83 -1.09 -32.98 -20.48
C PRO A 83 -1.28 -31.53 -20.02
N ARG A 84 -0.16 -30.83 -19.86
CA ARG A 84 -0.07 -29.43 -19.48
C ARG A 84 0.82 -28.70 -20.47
N TRP A 85 0.43 -27.47 -20.83
CA TRP A 85 1.24 -26.60 -21.68
C TRP A 85 1.69 -25.37 -20.91
N ASP A 86 2.99 -25.12 -20.90
CA ASP A 86 3.68 -24.02 -20.24
C ASP A 86 3.71 -22.73 -21.08
N GLY A 87 3.02 -22.68 -22.22
CA GLY A 87 3.05 -21.53 -23.12
C GLY A 87 4.35 -21.39 -23.91
N ARG A 88 5.23 -22.41 -23.92
CA ARG A 88 6.49 -22.39 -24.68
C ARG A 88 6.40 -23.19 -25.97
N ASP A 89 7.15 -22.75 -26.98
CA ASP A 89 7.33 -23.45 -28.25
C ASP A 89 8.33 -24.62 -28.15
N ALA A 90 8.61 -25.27 -29.28
CA ALA A 90 9.58 -26.37 -29.34
C ALA A 90 11.04 -25.94 -29.07
N ALA A 91 11.37 -24.64 -29.15
CA ALA A 91 12.68 -24.09 -28.80
C ALA A 91 12.77 -23.72 -27.30
N GLY A 92 11.67 -23.82 -26.56
CA GLY A 92 11.59 -23.45 -25.14
C GLY A 92 11.36 -21.96 -24.92
N LEU A 93 11.04 -21.19 -25.97
CA LEU A 93 10.71 -19.77 -25.84
C LEU A 93 9.21 -19.60 -25.61
N PHE A 94 8.82 -18.61 -24.80
CA PHE A 94 7.40 -18.28 -24.68
C PHE A 94 6.82 -17.82 -26.00
N VAL A 95 5.64 -18.32 -26.31
CA VAL A 95 4.89 -17.88 -27.48
C VAL A 95 4.30 -16.48 -27.26
N PRO A 96 4.06 -15.70 -28.33
CA PRO A 96 3.34 -14.43 -28.22
C PRO A 96 1.92 -14.64 -27.67
N GLY A 97 1.38 -13.62 -26.99
CA GLY A 97 -0.03 -13.60 -26.64
C GLY A 97 -0.91 -13.70 -27.89
N GLY A 98 -1.98 -14.50 -27.81
CA GLY A 98 -2.80 -14.80 -28.97
C GLY A 98 -3.64 -16.06 -28.82
N ARG A 99 -4.30 -16.44 -29.93
CA ARG A 99 -5.13 -17.63 -30.01
C ARG A 99 -4.30 -18.81 -30.51
N TYR A 100 -4.45 -19.94 -29.82
CA TYR A 100 -3.86 -21.22 -30.18
C TYR A 100 -4.94 -22.30 -30.26
N THR A 101 -4.69 -23.32 -31.07
CA THR A 101 -5.56 -24.51 -31.15
C THR A 101 -4.83 -25.69 -30.54
N VAL A 102 -5.40 -26.27 -29.49
CA VAL A 102 -4.96 -27.57 -28.98
C VAL A 102 -5.70 -28.64 -29.75
N ARG A 103 -4.96 -29.58 -30.34
CA ARG A 103 -5.51 -30.71 -31.10
C ARG A 103 -5.12 -32.01 -30.42
N ALA A 104 -6.12 -32.84 -30.15
CA ALA A 104 -5.94 -34.22 -29.74
C ALA A 104 -6.29 -35.14 -30.91
N SER A 105 -5.39 -36.06 -31.28
CA SER A 105 -5.64 -37.03 -32.35
C SER A 105 -5.40 -38.46 -31.87
N VAL A 106 -6.22 -39.42 -32.27
CA VAL A 106 -6.00 -40.84 -31.94
C VAL A 106 -6.47 -41.73 -33.09
N GLN A 107 -5.69 -42.77 -33.40
CA GLN A 107 -6.10 -43.77 -34.38
C GLN A 107 -6.92 -44.86 -33.69
N SER A 108 -8.16 -45.08 -34.15
CA SER A 108 -9.04 -46.14 -33.66
C SER A 108 -8.54 -47.52 -34.08
N SER A 109 -9.10 -48.57 -33.46
CA SER A 109 -8.87 -49.97 -33.85
C SER A 109 -9.31 -50.28 -35.29
N THR A 110 -10.20 -49.47 -35.87
CA THR A 110 -10.65 -49.57 -37.27
C THR A 110 -9.74 -48.80 -38.24
N GLY A 111 -8.70 -48.14 -37.74
CA GLY A 111 -7.76 -47.34 -38.52
C GLY A 111 -8.24 -45.91 -38.79
N ALA A 112 -9.43 -45.51 -38.35
CA ALA A 112 -9.93 -44.15 -38.47
C ALA A 112 -9.20 -43.21 -37.51
N VAL A 113 -8.88 -42.00 -37.94
CA VAL A 113 -8.29 -40.97 -37.07
C VAL A 113 -9.44 -40.15 -36.48
N LEU A 114 -9.51 -40.13 -35.16
CA LEU A 114 -10.45 -39.30 -34.40
C LEU A 114 -9.68 -38.06 -33.94
N THR A 115 -10.28 -36.88 -34.12
CA THR A 115 -9.68 -35.59 -33.76
C THR A 115 -10.63 -34.76 -32.91
N ALA A 116 -10.13 -34.14 -31.85
CA ALA A 116 -10.81 -33.07 -31.13
C ALA A 116 -9.91 -31.84 -31.10
N GLU A 117 -10.51 -30.66 -31.25
CA GLU A 117 -9.83 -29.37 -31.19
C GLU A 117 -10.51 -28.49 -30.17
N ALA A 118 -9.72 -27.67 -29.49
CA ALA A 118 -10.21 -26.65 -28.58
C ALA A 118 -9.31 -25.40 -28.68
N GLU A 119 -9.94 -24.23 -28.63
CA GLU A 119 -9.22 -22.96 -28.65
C GLU A 119 -8.69 -22.63 -27.24
N LEU A 120 -7.47 -22.12 -27.19
CA LEU A 120 -6.80 -21.71 -25.96
C LEU A 120 -6.16 -20.35 -26.18
N GLY A 121 -6.48 -19.40 -25.31
CA GLY A 121 -5.81 -18.11 -25.24
C GLY A 121 -4.51 -18.16 -24.43
N VAL A 122 -3.44 -17.64 -25.01
CA VAL A 122 -2.26 -17.23 -24.23
C VAL A 122 -2.37 -15.73 -24.03
N VAL A 123 -2.37 -15.28 -22.78
CA VAL A 123 -2.35 -13.87 -22.41
C VAL A 123 -1.11 -13.57 -21.59
N ARG A 124 -0.72 -12.29 -21.52
CA ARG A 124 0.21 -11.79 -20.51
C ARG A 124 -0.46 -10.64 -19.79
N VAL A 125 -0.76 -10.83 -18.52
CA VAL A 125 -1.39 -9.85 -17.67
C VAL A 125 -0.39 -9.37 -16.63
N GLY A 126 -0.61 -8.17 -16.13
CA GLY A 126 0.32 -7.52 -15.20
C GLY A 126 0.31 -6.02 -15.39
N PHE A 127 0.48 -5.31 -14.29
CA PHE A 127 0.70 -3.88 -14.30
C PHE A 127 2.20 -3.61 -14.24
N GLY A 128 2.65 -2.68 -15.08
CA GLY A 128 4.04 -2.25 -15.13
C GLY A 128 4.28 -0.95 -14.36
N ALA A 129 3.22 -0.21 -14.02
CA ALA A 129 3.36 1.04 -13.27
C ALA A 129 2.08 1.40 -12.52
N ALA A 130 2.25 2.12 -11.41
CA ALA A 130 1.18 2.64 -10.57
C ALA A 130 1.40 4.12 -10.27
N TRP A 131 0.33 4.91 -10.41
CA TRP A 131 0.26 6.33 -10.07
C TRP A 131 -0.72 6.52 -8.93
N ALA A 132 -0.41 7.47 -8.07
CA ALA A 132 -1.29 7.90 -6.99
C ALA A 132 -2.06 9.13 -7.46
N GLU A 133 -3.39 9.05 -7.41
CA GLU A 133 -4.27 10.12 -7.80
C GLU A 133 -4.65 10.99 -6.60
N ASP A 134 -5.02 12.23 -6.91
CA ASP A 134 -5.61 13.21 -5.99
C ASP A 134 -6.92 13.70 -6.62
N ASP A 135 -8.03 13.55 -5.89
CA ASP A 135 -9.33 14.03 -6.35
C ASP A 135 -9.72 15.37 -5.72
N GLY A 136 -8.76 16.06 -5.10
CA GLY A 136 -8.96 17.32 -4.41
C GLY A 136 -9.72 17.15 -3.09
N GLY A 137 -9.55 16.00 -2.43
CA GLY A 137 -10.18 15.67 -1.15
C GLY A 137 -11.67 15.34 -1.23
N ALA A 138 -12.19 14.98 -2.41
CA ALA A 138 -13.55 14.45 -2.52
C ALA A 138 -13.64 13.07 -1.86
N THR A 139 -12.63 12.24 -2.07
CA THR A 139 -12.43 10.95 -1.40
C THR A 139 -10.96 10.67 -1.08
N ALA A 140 -10.02 11.31 -1.78
CA ALA A 140 -8.59 11.14 -1.58
C ALA A 140 -7.89 12.50 -1.66
N GLU A 141 -7.36 12.98 -0.54
CA GLU A 141 -6.52 14.17 -0.47
C GLU A 141 -5.06 13.74 -0.35
N ARG A 142 -4.34 13.78 -1.47
CA ARG A 142 -2.91 13.45 -1.49
C ARG A 142 -2.12 14.61 -0.89
N LEU A 143 -1.14 14.28 -0.04
CA LEU A 143 -0.30 15.25 0.62
C LEU A 143 1.13 15.19 0.07
N ASP A 144 1.78 16.34 0.11
CA ASP A 144 3.14 16.51 -0.33
C ASP A 144 4.13 15.74 0.57
N LEU A 145 5.00 14.95 -0.06
CA LEU A 145 6.17 14.35 0.58
C LEU A 145 7.44 14.83 -0.10
N TYR A 146 8.39 15.23 0.74
CA TYR A 146 9.70 15.67 0.33
C TYR A 146 10.74 14.57 0.57
N TRP A 147 11.88 14.69 -0.10
CA TRP A 147 13.03 13.81 0.10
C TRP A 147 14.11 14.57 0.89
N HIS A 148 14.65 13.94 1.94
CA HIS A 148 15.61 14.64 2.81
C HIS A 148 16.88 15.06 2.02
N GLY A 149 17.07 16.36 1.87
CA GLY A 149 18.24 16.94 1.19
C GLY A 149 18.09 17.09 -0.33
N ALA A 150 17.09 16.43 -0.94
CA ALA A 150 16.65 16.74 -2.29
C ALA A 150 15.62 17.88 -2.19
N LYS A 151 15.95 19.03 -2.78
CA LYS A 151 15.06 20.18 -2.89
C LYS A 151 13.97 19.95 -3.94
N SER A 152 13.30 18.80 -3.85
CA SER A 152 12.31 18.39 -4.82
C SER A 152 11.25 17.57 -4.10
N LEU A 153 10.01 17.99 -4.32
CA LEU A 153 8.81 17.22 -4.03
C LEU A 153 8.85 15.89 -4.79
N GLN A 154 8.17 14.86 -4.26
CA GLN A 154 7.78 13.71 -5.07
C GLN A 154 7.08 14.19 -6.36
N ASP A 155 7.55 13.74 -7.53
CA ASP A 155 6.93 14.12 -8.80
C ASP A 155 5.63 13.34 -8.98
N TRP A 156 4.48 14.02 -8.89
CA TRP A 156 3.18 13.38 -9.03
C TRP A 156 2.90 12.92 -10.47
N THR A 157 3.68 13.38 -11.45
CA THR A 157 3.55 12.97 -12.85
C THR A 157 4.26 11.66 -13.17
N GLU A 158 5.16 11.24 -12.30
CA GLU A 158 5.87 9.96 -12.39
C GLU A 158 5.16 8.89 -11.57
N PRO A 159 5.25 7.61 -11.97
CA PRO A 159 4.69 6.52 -11.17
C PRO A 159 5.44 6.40 -9.85
N PHE A 160 4.72 6.18 -8.75
CA PHE A 160 5.36 5.91 -7.47
C PHE A 160 5.94 4.50 -7.43
N SER A 161 5.54 3.61 -8.35
CA SER A 161 6.08 2.26 -8.48
C SER A 161 6.06 1.84 -9.95
N SER A 162 7.16 1.31 -10.46
CA SER A 162 7.27 0.86 -11.84
C SER A 162 8.20 -0.34 -12.02
N LEU A 163 7.93 -1.11 -13.07
CA LEU A 163 8.72 -2.23 -13.54
C LEU A 163 9.14 -1.98 -14.98
N ASP A 164 10.43 -2.17 -15.27
CA ASP A 164 10.95 -2.13 -16.64
C ASP A 164 10.38 -3.26 -17.50
N ARG A 165 9.99 -4.37 -16.87
CA ARG A 165 9.46 -5.60 -17.49
C ARG A 165 8.65 -6.40 -16.48
N LEU A 166 7.69 -7.19 -16.94
CA LEU A 166 6.86 -8.04 -16.08
C LEU A 166 7.56 -9.36 -15.69
N GLU A 167 8.72 -9.65 -16.26
CA GLU A 167 9.46 -10.89 -16.05
C GLU A 167 10.97 -10.64 -15.94
N ASP A 168 11.70 -11.47 -15.19
CA ASP A 168 13.16 -11.37 -15.08
C ASP A 168 13.91 -12.08 -16.21
N GLU A 169 15.23 -12.28 -16.07
CA GLU A 169 16.04 -13.00 -17.07
C GLU A 169 15.79 -14.51 -17.09
N ASP A 170 15.20 -15.04 -16.03
CA ASP A 170 14.86 -16.45 -15.84
C ASP A 170 13.37 -16.71 -16.14
N ASP A 171 12.69 -15.76 -16.80
CA ASP A 171 11.29 -15.87 -17.19
C ASP A 171 10.32 -15.99 -15.99
N VAL A 172 10.70 -15.46 -14.82
CA VAL A 172 9.87 -15.44 -13.61
C VAL A 172 9.09 -14.15 -13.55
N ALA A 173 7.78 -14.24 -13.27
CA ALA A 173 6.93 -13.07 -13.10
C ALA A 173 7.40 -12.18 -11.94
N LEU A 174 7.38 -10.88 -12.17
CA LEU A 174 7.81 -9.87 -11.21
C LEU A 174 6.62 -9.18 -10.55
N ASP A 175 6.71 -9.04 -9.23
CA ASP A 175 5.88 -8.12 -8.46
C ASP A 175 6.38 -6.68 -8.62
N LEU A 176 5.52 -5.70 -8.38
CA LEU A 176 5.94 -4.30 -8.36
C LEU A 176 6.97 -4.09 -7.22
N PRO A 177 7.96 -3.20 -7.39
CA PRO A 177 9.04 -3.08 -6.43
C PRO A 177 8.56 -2.77 -5.02
N THR A 178 9.28 -3.28 -4.02
CA THR A 178 9.02 -2.95 -2.62
C THR A 178 9.33 -1.49 -2.32
N VAL A 179 8.63 -0.90 -1.36
CA VAL A 179 8.91 0.46 -0.89
C VAL A 179 10.24 0.48 -0.12
N THR A 180 11.23 1.21 -0.64
CA THR A 180 12.52 1.38 0.04
C THR A 180 12.52 2.59 0.96
N LEU A 181 13.21 2.47 2.09
CA LEU A 181 13.35 3.52 3.10
C LEU A 181 14.67 4.28 2.95
N GLU A 182 15.22 4.41 1.73
CA GLU A 182 16.41 5.24 1.56
C GLU A 182 16.06 6.71 1.80
N LEU A 183 16.30 7.11 3.05
CA LEU A 183 15.81 8.32 3.70
C LEU A 183 16.15 9.62 2.98
N ASN A 184 17.12 9.62 2.04
CA ASN A 184 17.71 10.82 1.46
C ASN A 184 17.36 11.05 -0.03
N SER A 185 16.85 10.04 -0.74
CA SER A 185 16.56 10.17 -2.17
C SER A 185 15.71 9.01 -2.67
N PRO A 186 14.89 9.22 -3.72
CA PRO A 186 14.24 8.12 -4.41
C PRO A 186 15.31 7.14 -4.92
N THR A 187 15.08 5.85 -4.70
CA THR A 187 15.94 4.79 -5.22
C THR A 187 15.41 4.40 -6.58
N ALA A 188 16.26 4.45 -7.62
CA ALA A 188 15.86 4.08 -8.97
C ALA A 188 15.34 2.62 -8.98
N GLY A 189 14.12 2.43 -9.50
CA GLY A 189 13.46 1.12 -9.57
C GLY A 189 12.88 0.63 -8.25
N ALA A 190 12.80 1.48 -7.20
CA ALA A 190 12.05 1.17 -5.99
C ALA A 190 10.71 1.90 -5.97
N ALA A 191 9.73 1.34 -5.23
CA ALA A 191 8.51 2.07 -4.97
C ALA A 191 8.75 3.18 -3.94
N GLU A 192 8.01 4.27 -4.09
CA GLU A 192 8.01 5.42 -3.20
C GLU A 192 6.80 5.37 -2.25
N PRO A 193 6.94 5.86 -1.00
CA PRO A 193 5.79 5.97 -0.11
C PRO A 193 4.85 7.10 -0.56
N LEU A 194 3.63 7.06 -0.06
CA LEU A 194 2.57 8.02 -0.35
C LEU A 194 2.08 8.67 0.95
N ALA A 195 1.63 9.92 0.91
CA ALA A 195 0.95 10.56 2.04
C ALA A 195 -0.44 11.02 1.64
N TYR A 196 -1.38 10.87 2.58
CA TYR A 196 -2.77 11.28 2.45
C TYR A 196 -3.29 11.73 3.82
N THR A 197 -4.43 12.41 3.86
CA THR A 197 -5.17 12.56 5.12
C THR A 197 -5.62 11.19 5.64
N TRP A 198 -5.70 11.04 6.96
CA TRP A 198 -6.04 9.76 7.59
C TRP A 198 -7.42 9.20 7.19
N ASP A 199 -8.35 10.08 6.83
CA ASP A 199 -9.72 9.75 6.42
C ASP A 199 -9.86 9.51 4.91
N SER A 200 -8.79 9.71 4.14
CA SER A 200 -8.76 9.49 2.70
C SER A 200 -8.90 8.02 2.33
N ARG A 201 -9.49 7.78 1.16
CA ARG A 201 -9.59 6.51 0.44
C ARG A 201 -8.74 6.59 -0.82
N PRO A 202 -7.44 6.24 -0.75
CA PRO A 202 -6.51 6.43 -1.86
C PRO A 202 -7.04 5.89 -3.18
N VAL A 203 -6.81 6.65 -4.24
CA VAL A 203 -7.14 6.29 -5.62
C VAL A 203 -5.82 6.06 -6.35
N LEU A 204 -5.71 4.92 -7.03
CA LEU A 204 -4.54 4.56 -7.82
C LEU A 204 -4.95 4.33 -9.26
N THR A 205 -4.11 4.79 -10.18
CA THR A 205 -4.19 4.45 -11.60
C THR A 205 -3.08 3.45 -11.91
N LEU A 206 -3.43 2.32 -12.52
CA LEU A 206 -2.50 1.24 -12.87
C LEU A 206 -2.40 1.14 -14.39
N SER A 207 -1.17 1.17 -14.92
CA SER A 207 -0.93 0.90 -16.35
C SER A 207 -0.49 -0.53 -16.54
N LEU A 208 -1.05 -1.19 -17.54
CA LEU A 208 -0.58 -2.48 -18.00
C LEU A 208 0.88 -2.38 -18.43
N GLY A 209 1.67 -3.42 -18.14
CA GLY A 209 3.07 -3.48 -18.57
C GLY A 209 3.19 -3.51 -20.09
N GLU A 210 4.31 -3.06 -20.64
CA GLU A 210 4.53 -3.09 -22.10
C GLU A 210 4.53 -4.52 -22.66
N SER A 211 4.95 -5.50 -21.86
CA SER A 211 4.86 -6.93 -22.18
C SER A 211 3.48 -7.53 -21.89
N SER A 212 2.51 -6.75 -21.40
CA SER A 212 1.12 -7.20 -21.30
C SER A 212 0.53 -7.34 -22.69
N LEU A 213 0.28 -8.59 -23.06
CA LEU A 213 -0.25 -8.98 -24.36
C LEU A 213 -1.68 -9.43 -24.16
N PHE A 214 -2.60 -8.52 -24.46
CA PHE A 214 -3.97 -8.92 -24.72
C PHE A 214 -4.08 -9.23 -26.22
N PRO A 215 -4.67 -10.36 -26.59
CA PRO A 215 -5.08 -10.59 -27.96
C PRO A 215 -5.95 -9.40 -28.44
N GLU A 216 -5.88 -9.04 -29.72
CA GLU A 216 -6.71 -7.93 -30.24
C GLU A 216 -8.19 -8.12 -29.83
N PRO A 217 -8.94 -7.04 -29.59
CA PRO A 217 -10.35 -7.13 -29.21
C PRO A 217 -11.13 -8.13 -30.09
N GLY A 218 -11.67 -9.19 -29.47
CA GLY A 218 -12.41 -10.27 -30.14
C GLY A 218 -11.60 -11.52 -30.52
N LEU A 219 -10.27 -11.56 -30.30
CA LEU A 219 -9.46 -12.77 -30.51
C LEU A 219 -9.61 -13.80 -29.38
N LEU A 220 -10.03 -13.41 -28.18
CA LEU A 220 -10.57 -14.33 -27.17
C LEU A 220 -12.07 -14.09 -27.01
N ALA A 221 -12.81 -15.16 -26.79
CA ALA A 221 -14.24 -15.09 -26.49
C ALA A 221 -14.53 -14.54 -25.08
N THR A 222 -13.49 -14.19 -24.31
CA THR A 222 -13.57 -13.93 -22.88
C THR A 222 -12.82 -12.66 -22.53
N ASP A 223 -13.48 -11.77 -21.79
CA ASP A 223 -12.89 -10.58 -21.23
C ASP A 223 -12.05 -10.91 -19.99
N VAL A 224 -10.93 -10.20 -19.82
CA VAL A 224 -10.06 -10.32 -18.64
C VAL A 224 -10.40 -9.19 -17.67
N HIS A 225 -10.55 -9.52 -16.40
CA HIS A 225 -10.83 -8.57 -15.32
C HIS A 225 -9.74 -8.63 -14.26
N VAL A 226 -9.57 -7.54 -13.52
CA VAL A 226 -8.79 -7.52 -12.28
C VAL A 226 -9.74 -7.50 -11.08
N LYS A 227 -9.40 -8.27 -10.05
CA LYS A 227 -10.07 -8.33 -8.76
C LYS A 227 -9.09 -8.06 -7.65
N ILE A 228 -9.53 -7.25 -6.69
CA ILE A 228 -8.68 -6.74 -5.63
C ILE A 228 -9.50 -6.74 -4.35
N SER A 229 -8.99 -7.34 -3.28
CA SER A 229 -9.68 -7.37 -1.99
C SER A 229 -9.43 -6.07 -1.24
N GLY A 230 -10.49 -5.44 -0.72
CA GLY A 230 -10.40 -4.15 -0.01
C GLY A 230 -10.25 -2.94 -0.94
N TRP A 231 -10.40 -3.14 -2.24
CA TRP A 231 -10.30 -2.12 -3.27
C TRP A 231 -11.40 -2.32 -4.33
N THR A 232 -12.01 -1.23 -4.77
CA THR A 232 -13.01 -1.20 -5.84
C THR A 232 -12.37 -0.73 -7.14
N VAL A 233 -12.61 -1.45 -8.23
CA VAL A 233 -12.24 -1.00 -9.58
C VAL A 233 -13.26 0.02 -10.07
N LEU A 234 -12.81 1.25 -10.28
CA LEU A 234 -13.66 2.37 -10.71
C LEU A 234 -13.81 2.42 -12.24
N ASP A 235 -12.72 2.15 -12.97
CA ASP A 235 -12.66 2.20 -14.43
C ASP A 235 -11.59 1.25 -14.99
N GLY A 236 -11.62 0.99 -16.30
CA GLY A 236 -10.61 0.19 -17.01
C GLY A 236 -10.79 -1.33 -16.89
N SER A 237 -11.98 -1.79 -16.49
CA SER A 237 -12.34 -3.22 -16.47
C SER A 237 -13.56 -3.46 -17.38
N PRO A 238 -13.50 -4.39 -18.34
CA PRO A 238 -12.41 -5.34 -18.61
C PRO A 238 -11.12 -4.70 -19.13
N LEU A 239 -9.99 -5.36 -18.91
CA LEU A 239 -8.66 -4.87 -19.28
C LEU A 239 -8.50 -4.75 -20.80
N ARG A 240 -7.95 -3.62 -21.26
CA ARG A 240 -7.66 -3.34 -22.67
C ARG A 240 -6.24 -2.76 -22.82
N PRO A 241 -5.49 -3.12 -23.88
CA PRO A 241 -4.16 -2.55 -24.14
C PRO A 241 -4.16 -1.02 -24.19
N GLY A 242 -3.27 -0.41 -23.42
CA GLY A 242 -3.10 1.05 -23.37
C GLY A 242 -4.18 1.80 -22.61
N GLU A 243 -5.20 1.12 -22.08
CA GLU A 243 -6.19 1.72 -21.17
C GLU A 243 -5.74 1.45 -19.73
N PRO A 244 -5.60 2.49 -18.88
CA PRO A 244 -5.27 2.30 -17.49
C PRO A 244 -6.46 1.77 -16.70
N VAL A 245 -6.19 1.23 -15.52
CA VAL A 245 -7.20 0.78 -14.55
C VAL A 245 -7.17 1.70 -13.35
N THR A 246 -8.30 2.31 -13.00
CA THR A 246 -8.39 3.12 -11.78
C THR A 246 -9.05 2.30 -10.68
N ILE A 247 -8.40 2.27 -9.52
CA ILE A 247 -8.86 1.54 -8.33
C ILE A 247 -8.92 2.49 -7.14
N GLN A 248 -9.83 2.24 -6.22
CA GLN A 248 -9.99 3.01 -4.99
C GLN A 248 -10.06 2.08 -3.79
N ARG A 249 -9.37 2.44 -2.71
CA ARG A 249 -9.44 1.70 -1.45
C ARG A 249 -10.85 1.80 -0.86
N ASP A 250 -11.41 0.66 -0.44
CA ASP A 250 -12.81 0.61 0.02
C ASP A 250 -13.03 1.37 1.34
N ALA A 251 -12.02 1.36 2.21
CA ALA A 251 -12.01 2.00 3.51
C ALA A 251 -11.05 3.20 3.54
N ALA A 252 -11.30 4.12 4.47
CA ALA A 252 -10.34 5.18 4.81
C ALA A 252 -9.06 4.57 5.39
N LEU A 253 -7.92 5.24 5.23
CA LEU A 253 -6.61 4.72 5.65
C LEU A 253 -6.60 4.22 7.10
N GLY A 254 -7.24 4.95 8.02
CA GLY A 254 -7.41 4.50 9.40
C GLY A 254 -8.49 5.27 10.17
N GLU A 255 -8.53 5.07 11.48
CA GLU A 255 -9.30 5.89 12.42
C GLU A 255 -8.47 7.06 12.98
N GLY A 256 -7.20 7.17 12.59
CA GLY A 256 -6.19 8.05 13.19
C GLY A 256 -5.00 8.27 12.24
N VAL A 257 -4.11 9.18 12.63
CA VAL A 257 -2.80 9.32 11.97
C VAL A 257 -1.95 8.07 12.20
N GLY A 258 -1.06 7.76 11.27
CA GLY A 258 -0.19 6.61 11.41
C GLY A 258 0.51 6.19 10.13
N LEU A 259 1.06 4.98 10.18
CA LEU A 259 1.70 4.32 9.04
C LEU A 259 0.91 3.07 8.66
N ILE A 260 0.50 2.99 7.40
CA ILE A 260 -0.18 1.82 6.84
C ILE A 260 0.76 1.15 5.84
N GLU A 261 0.98 -0.15 6.01
CA GLU A 261 1.73 -0.99 5.08
C GLU A 261 0.78 -2.10 4.61
N GLU A 262 0.58 -2.20 3.29
CA GLU A 262 -0.34 -3.19 2.72
C GLU A 262 0.20 -3.80 1.42
N ASP A 263 0.00 -5.09 1.26
CA ASP A 263 0.29 -5.81 0.03
C ASP A 263 -1.02 -6.01 -0.74
N VAL A 264 -1.22 -5.21 -1.78
CA VAL A 264 -2.43 -5.25 -2.61
C VAL A 264 -2.29 -6.39 -3.61
N ASN A 265 -3.10 -7.44 -3.42
CA ASN A 265 -3.12 -8.62 -4.29
C ASN A 265 -4.03 -8.40 -5.50
N LEU A 266 -3.43 -8.21 -6.67
CA LEU A 266 -4.09 -7.99 -7.96
C LEU A 266 -4.35 -9.35 -8.63
N THR A 267 -5.57 -9.87 -8.51
CA THR A 267 -5.94 -11.16 -9.10
C THR A 267 -6.57 -10.96 -10.47
N PHE A 268 -5.98 -11.55 -11.51
CA PHE A 268 -6.50 -11.49 -12.86
C PHE A 268 -7.42 -12.67 -13.11
N VAL A 269 -8.63 -12.42 -13.61
CA VAL A 269 -9.66 -13.44 -13.83
C VAL A 269 -10.27 -13.36 -15.22
N VAL A 270 -10.79 -14.47 -15.70
CA VAL A 270 -11.58 -14.59 -16.93
C VAL A 270 -12.92 -15.25 -16.64
N ASP A 271 -13.97 -14.75 -17.28
CA ASP A 271 -15.31 -15.31 -17.16
C ASP A 271 -15.47 -16.57 -18.02
N ARG A 272 -15.82 -17.69 -17.40
CA ARG A 272 -16.13 -18.92 -18.13
C ARG A 272 -17.55 -18.85 -18.70
N GLU A 273 -17.82 -19.63 -19.73
CA GLU A 273 -19.17 -19.75 -20.33
C GLU A 273 -20.24 -20.21 -19.34
N ASP A 274 -19.85 -20.93 -18.28
CA ASP A 274 -20.74 -21.37 -17.20
C ASP A 274 -21.01 -20.29 -16.14
N GLY A 275 -20.48 -19.06 -16.34
CA GLY A 275 -20.61 -17.93 -15.43
C GLY A 275 -19.69 -18.02 -14.21
N LEU A 276 -18.77 -18.99 -14.15
CA LEU A 276 -17.75 -19.08 -13.11
C LEU A 276 -16.50 -18.33 -13.53
N GLU A 277 -15.78 -17.79 -12.56
CA GLU A 277 -14.50 -17.12 -12.83
C GLU A 277 -13.34 -18.12 -12.74
N ARG A 278 -12.31 -17.89 -13.55
CA ARG A 278 -11.04 -18.59 -13.46
C ARG A 278 -9.91 -17.58 -13.28
N ALA A 279 -9.09 -17.79 -12.25
CA ALA A 279 -7.87 -17.02 -12.07
C ALA A 279 -6.86 -17.36 -13.18
N LEU A 280 -6.31 -16.31 -13.79
CA LEU A 280 -5.18 -16.37 -14.70
C LEU A 280 -3.84 -16.26 -13.96
N GLY A 281 -3.84 -15.60 -12.80
CA GLY A 281 -2.63 -15.30 -12.04
C GLY A 281 -2.87 -14.18 -11.04
N ALA A 282 -1.85 -13.86 -10.25
CA ALA A 282 -1.89 -12.75 -9.30
C ALA A 282 -0.55 -12.01 -9.27
N GLN A 283 -0.60 -10.69 -9.10
CA GLN A 283 0.55 -9.82 -8.90
C GLN A 283 0.39 -9.04 -7.60
N THR A 284 1.48 -8.81 -6.88
CA THR A 284 1.48 -8.03 -5.65
C THR A 284 1.91 -6.58 -5.92
N LEU A 285 1.18 -5.63 -5.35
CA LEU A 285 1.55 -4.22 -5.29
C LEU A 285 1.80 -3.84 -3.81
N PRO A 286 3.08 -3.76 -3.38
CA PRO A 286 3.43 -3.30 -2.04
C PRO A 286 3.19 -1.80 -1.91
N LEU A 287 2.43 -1.37 -0.91
CA LEU A 287 2.12 0.03 -0.63
C LEU A 287 2.54 0.42 0.79
N ARG A 288 2.95 1.68 0.93
CA ARG A 288 3.18 2.34 2.22
C ARG A 288 2.56 3.72 2.20
N PHE A 289 1.58 3.93 3.08
CA PHE A 289 0.89 5.20 3.27
C PHE A 289 1.25 5.84 4.60
N TYR A 290 1.56 7.13 4.57
CA TYR A 290 1.56 8.00 5.74
C TYR A 290 0.20 8.68 5.86
N ALA A 291 -0.58 8.30 6.87
CA ALA A 291 -1.86 8.92 7.20
C ALA A 291 -1.61 10.11 8.12
N LEU A 292 -1.83 11.34 7.63
CA LEU A 292 -1.57 12.59 8.34
C LEU A 292 -2.89 13.30 8.70
N LEU A 293 -2.85 14.34 9.56
CA LEU A 293 -4.03 15.17 9.83
C LEU A 293 -4.40 16.04 8.63
N GLY A 294 -3.39 16.50 7.88
CA GLY A 294 -3.53 17.46 6.81
C GLY A 294 -2.17 17.83 6.20
N PRO A 295 -2.14 18.82 5.27
CA PRO A 295 -0.89 19.36 4.75
C PRO A 295 -0.05 19.97 5.87
N ASP A 296 1.26 20.13 5.62
CA ASP A 296 2.13 20.78 6.61
C ASP A 296 1.68 22.24 6.89
N THR A 297 1.75 22.64 8.16
CA THR A 297 1.16 23.89 8.65
C THR A 297 2.19 24.98 8.97
N PHE A 298 3.40 24.87 8.40
CA PHE A 298 4.43 25.89 8.60
C PHE A 298 4.05 27.21 7.93
N ILE A 299 4.21 28.33 8.67
CA ILE A 299 3.94 29.68 8.14
C ILE A 299 4.83 30.02 6.93
N GLU A 300 6.10 29.62 6.97
CA GLU A 300 6.98 29.68 5.80
C GLU A 300 6.96 28.32 5.10
N THR A 301 6.23 28.21 3.98
CA THR A 301 6.25 27.02 3.13
C THR A 301 7.48 27.06 2.22
N LYS A 302 8.55 26.39 2.66
CA LYS A 302 9.71 26.05 1.83
C LYS A 302 9.80 24.54 1.78
N GLU A 303 10.30 24.00 0.68
CA GLU A 303 10.52 22.55 0.49
C GLU A 303 11.34 21.92 1.64
N SER A 304 12.18 22.69 2.34
CA SER A 304 12.96 22.23 3.48
C SER A 304 12.16 22.01 4.77
N HIS A 305 10.91 22.49 4.84
CA HIS A 305 10.07 22.41 6.04
C HIS A 305 8.99 21.34 5.93
N GLY A 306 8.61 20.95 4.71
CA GLY A 306 7.56 19.96 4.48
C GLY A 306 7.90 18.59 5.04
N ALA A 307 6.91 17.73 5.10
CA ALA A 307 7.05 16.38 5.62
C ALA A 307 7.97 15.52 4.73
N TRP A 308 8.89 14.75 5.33
CA TRP A 308 9.62 13.71 4.62
C TRP A 308 9.62 12.39 5.40
N PRO A 309 9.63 11.24 4.72
CA PRO A 309 9.51 9.90 5.32
C PRO A 309 10.36 9.69 6.58
N ALA A 310 11.65 10.02 6.50
CA ALA A 310 12.61 9.81 7.59
C ALA A 310 12.35 10.63 8.85
N ALA A 311 11.69 11.78 8.72
CA ALA A 311 11.29 12.59 9.86
C ALA A 311 10.01 12.05 10.47
N ILE A 312 8.96 11.91 9.66
CA ILE A 312 7.61 11.65 10.18
C ILE A 312 7.40 10.20 10.61
N GLU A 313 8.11 9.21 10.02
CA GLU A 313 7.83 7.79 10.31
C GLU A 313 8.01 7.42 11.80
N PRO A 314 9.13 7.76 12.48
CA PRO A 314 9.27 7.46 13.90
C PRO A 314 8.19 8.12 14.76
N ALA A 315 7.77 9.34 14.41
CA ALA A 315 6.74 10.07 15.12
C ALA A 315 5.37 9.38 14.93
N LEU A 316 4.98 9.10 13.68
CA LEU A 316 3.72 8.42 13.35
C LEU A 316 3.60 7.04 13.97
N ARG A 317 4.70 6.28 14.05
CA ARG A 317 4.70 4.98 14.76
C ARG A 317 4.51 5.14 16.27
N ALA A 318 5.02 6.21 16.86
CA ALA A 318 4.92 6.44 18.29
C ALA A 318 3.54 6.95 18.72
N ILE A 319 2.87 7.70 17.84
CA ILE A 319 1.52 8.24 18.09
C ILE A 319 0.41 7.40 17.46
N ASP A 320 0.73 6.20 16.99
CA ASP A 320 -0.25 5.29 16.40
C ASP A 320 -1.41 5.02 17.38
N GLY A 321 -2.64 5.15 16.89
CA GLY A 321 -3.86 5.07 17.69
C GLY A 321 -4.25 6.35 18.45
N ALA A 322 -3.50 7.45 18.31
CA ALA A 322 -3.98 8.76 18.75
C ALA A 322 -5.27 9.15 17.99
N ALA A 323 -6.19 9.83 18.67
CA ALA A 323 -7.36 10.38 18.02
C ALA A 323 -6.94 11.40 16.94
N PRO A 324 -7.63 11.46 15.80
CA PRO A 324 -7.24 12.30 14.65
C PRO A 324 -7.67 13.77 14.84
N ASP A 325 -7.33 14.35 15.97
CA ASP A 325 -7.47 15.77 16.23
C ASP A 325 -6.13 16.36 16.66
N HIS A 326 -5.99 17.67 16.52
CA HIS A 326 -4.72 18.37 16.74
C HIS A 326 -4.20 18.13 18.16
N ASP A 327 -5.07 18.25 19.16
CA ASP A 327 -4.70 18.19 20.57
C ASP A 327 -4.25 16.78 20.96
N ALA A 328 -4.98 15.75 20.56
CA ALA A 328 -4.66 14.36 20.86
C ALA A 328 -3.34 13.93 20.21
N VAL A 329 -3.12 14.32 18.95
CA VAL A 329 -1.87 14.05 18.22
C VAL A 329 -0.67 14.72 18.88
N VAL A 330 -0.76 16.00 19.23
CA VAL A 330 0.35 16.72 19.86
C VAL A 330 0.57 16.25 21.31
N SER A 331 -0.49 15.86 22.01
CA SER A 331 -0.37 15.24 23.34
C SER A 331 0.36 13.90 23.30
N ALA A 332 0.08 13.07 22.28
CA ALA A 332 0.82 11.83 22.05
C ALA A 332 2.30 12.12 21.75
N LEU A 333 2.59 13.13 20.93
CA LEU A 333 3.97 13.57 20.65
C LEU A 333 4.71 14.05 21.92
N VAL A 334 4.04 14.78 22.83
CA VAL A 334 4.62 15.17 24.13
C VAL A 334 5.12 13.95 24.89
N THR A 335 4.27 12.91 25.01
CA THR A 335 4.62 11.68 25.75
C THR A 335 5.82 11.00 25.10
N TRP A 336 5.78 10.82 23.77
CA TRP A 336 6.86 10.18 23.03
C TRP A 336 8.20 10.94 23.16
N ILE A 337 8.17 12.26 23.02
CA ILE A 337 9.37 13.08 23.16
C ILE A 337 9.92 12.98 24.59
N PHE A 338 9.04 13.09 25.59
CA PHE A 338 9.42 13.10 27.01
C PHE A 338 9.97 11.74 27.47
N ASP A 339 9.32 10.64 27.13
CA ASP A 339 9.64 9.31 27.66
C ASP A 339 10.56 8.48 26.76
N ASP A 340 10.37 8.53 25.44
CA ASP A 340 10.92 7.52 24.52
C ASP A 340 12.12 8.01 23.70
N LEU A 341 12.20 9.31 23.41
CA LEU A 341 13.30 9.86 22.60
C LEU A 341 14.67 9.85 23.31
N SER A 342 14.74 9.34 24.55
CA SER A 342 15.97 9.18 25.33
C SER A 342 16.75 10.50 25.45
N LEU A 343 16.01 11.59 25.62
CA LEU A 343 16.52 12.95 25.78
C LEU A 343 16.75 13.26 27.26
N ARG A 344 17.60 14.26 27.53
CA ARG A 344 17.83 14.76 28.90
C ARG A 344 17.96 16.28 28.92
N TYR A 345 17.42 16.88 29.95
CA TYR A 345 17.49 18.32 30.13
C TYR A 345 18.92 18.80 30.46
N ASP A 346 19.36 19.92 29.87
CA ASP A 346 20.62 20.59 30.20
C ASP A 346 20.52 21.32 31.54
N THR A 347 20.92 20.62 32.61
CA THR A 347 20.99 21.15 33.97
C THR A 347 22.27 21.94 34.27
N VAL A 348 23.20 22.06 33.32
CA VAL A 348 24.51 22.69 33.54
C VAL A 348 24.53 24.12 33.01
N SER A 349 24.13 24.31 31.76
CA SER A 349 24.17 25.64 31.10
C SER A 349 22.81 26.18 30.72
N GLY A 350 21.78 25.33 30.63
CA GLY A 350 20.47 25.70 30.07
C GLY A 350 20.53 26.13 28.60
N ALA A 351 21.59 25.77 27.86
CA ALA A 351 21.82 26.23 26.50
C ALA A 351 21.16 25.29 25.48
N SER A 352 20.66 25.86 24.38
CA SER A 352 20.09 25.09 23.28
C SER A 352 21.19 24.37 22.51
N ALA A 353 20.95 23.10 22.20
CA ALA A 353 21.86 22.27 21.43
C ALA A 353 21.55 22.31 19.93
N TYR A 354 20.30 22.50 19.54
CA TYR A 354 19.84 22.43 18.15
C TYR A 354 19.18 23.69 17.66
N VAL A 355 18.74 24.55 18.59
CA VAL A 355 18.17 25.85 18.25
C VAL A 355 19.18 26.97 18.47
N TYR A 356 19.18 27.95 17.57
CA TYR A 356 19.96 29.18 17.73
C TYR A 356 19.15 30.41 17.33
N TYR A 357 19.44 31.54 17.96
CA TYR A 357 18.74 32.80 17.72
C TYR A 357 19.63 33.74 16.92
N ARG A 358 19.24 34.03 15.67
CA ARG A 358 19.97 35.03 14.87
C ARG A 358 19.88 36.40 15.55
N ASN A 359 21.03 37.08 15.63
CA ASN A 359 21.16 38.40 16.24
C ASN A 359 20.65 38.48 17.70
N TYR A 360 20.62 37.36 18.43
CA TYR A 360 20.08 37.28 19.79
C TYR A 360 18.62 37.70 19.91
N ARG A 361 17.83 37.50 18.84
CA ARG A 361 16.41 37.82 18.85
C ARG A 361 15.57 36.55 18.87
N TRP A 362 14.62 36.50 19.80
CA TRP A 362 13.68 35.39 19.96
C TRP A 362 12.84 35.14 18.70
N ASP A 363 12.54 36.19 17.93
CA ASP A 363 11.83 36.13 16.64
C ASP A 363 12.65 35.63 15.46
N GLN A 364 13.86 35.13 15.72
CA GLN A 364 14.75 34.59 14.69
C GLN A 364 15.39 33.29 15.15
N ALA A 365 14.63 32.49 15.91
CA ALA A 365 14.99 31.12 16.25
C ALA A 365 15.19 30.30 14.97
N GLN A 366 16.13 29.38 14.96
CA GLN A 366 16.34 28.46 13.83
C GLN A 366 16.66 27.10 14.39
N PHE A 367 16.08 26.05 13.81
CA PHE A 367 16.20 24.69 14.35
C PHE A 367 16.94 23.78 13.36
N ASP A 368 18.11 23.29 13.76
CA ASP A 368 18.86 22.28 13.00
C ASP A 368 18.21 20.90 13.18
N PHE A 369 17.02 20.70 12.60
CA PHE A 369 16.26 19.46 12.74
C PHE A 369 17.00 18.25 12.15
N THR A 370 17.68 18.43 11.01
CA THR A 370 18.58 17.40 10.47
C THR A 370 19.71 17.06 11.46
N GLY A 371 20.31 18.06 12.11
CA GLY A 371 21.29 17.87 13.17
C GLY A 371 20.72 17.11 14.36
N PHE A 372 19.47 17.39 14.74
CA PHE A 372 18.75 16.69 15.79
C PHE A 372 18.51 15.21 15.44
N LEU A 373 17.96 14.91 14.26
CA LEU A 373 17.75 13.54 13.78
C LEU A 373 19.07 12.75 13.77
N LYS A 374 20.18 13.39 13.41
CA LYS A 374 21.54 12.80 13.43
C LYS A 374 22.21 12.80 14.79
N ARG A 375 21.55 13.34 15.83
CA ARG A 375 22.08 13.51 17.19
C ARG A 375 23.47 14.19 17.21
N LYS A 376 23.67 15.20 16.35
CA LYS A 376 24.96 15.90 16.16
C LYS A 376 25.57 16.48 17.44
N ASN A 377 24.73 16.89 18.40
CA ASN A 377 25.13 17.44 19.69
C ASN A 377 24.75 16.52 20.87
N GLY A 378 24.39 15.26 20.61
CA GLY A 378 24.03 14.26 21.61
C GLY A 378 22.54 14.25 21.99
N SER A 379 22.23 13.82 23.22
CA SER A 379 20.86 13.75 23.76
C SER A 379 20.55 14.83 24.80
N VAL A 380 21.49 15.73 25.06
CA VAL A 380 21.28 16.88 25.94
C VAL A 380 20.53 17.95 25.15
N ILE A 381 19.41 18.42 25.70
CA ILE A 381 18.58 19.47 25.11
C ILE A 381 18.10 20.45 26.19
N ASN A 382 17.65 21.64 25.80
CA ASN A 382 16.93 22.54 26.70
C ASN A 382 15.47 22.73 26.26
N CYS A 383 14.75 23.65 26.94
CA CYS A 383 13.35 23.93 26.67
C CYS A 383 13.10 24.45 25.24
N THR A 384 14.01 25.27 24.72
CA THR A 384 13.93 25.74 23.33
C THR A 384 14.02 24.58 22.34
N ASP A 385 14.94 23.64 22.55
CA ASP A 385 15.08 22.49 21.65
C ASP A 385 13.84 21.60 21.70
N ALA A 386 13.32 21.28 22.90
CA ALA A 386 12.11 20.47 23.06
C ALA A 386 10.88 21.11 22.39
N ALA A 387 10.65 22.40 22.61
CA ALA A 387 9.55 23.12 21.99
C ALA A 387 9.68 23.14 20.45
N ALA A 388 10.90 23.30 19.93
CA ALA A 388 11.16 23.25 18.49
C ALA A 388 10.96 21.84 17.91
N ILE A 389 11.39 20.79 18.60
CA ILE A 389 11.18 19.39 18.21
C ILE A 389 9.67 19.10 18.11
N LEU A 390 8.92 19.41 19.18
CA LEU A 390 7.49 19.16 19.24
C LEU A 390 6.73 19.93 18.15
N MET A 391 6.97 21.24 18.04
CA MET A 391 6.36 22.09 17.01
C MET A 391 6.68 21.59 15.61
N THR A 392 7.93 21.20 15.33
CA THR A 392 8.32 20.72 13.99
C THR A 392 7.58 19.44 13.64
N TYR A 393 7.51 18.47 14.55
CA TYR A 393 6.76 17.23 14.31
C TYR A 393 5.28 17.49 14.12
N ALA A 394 4.66 18.29 15.01
CA ALA A 394 3.24 18.64 14.94
C ALA A 394 2.88 19.28 13.59
N ASN A 395 3.64 20.29 13.15
CA ASN A 395 3.37 20.97 11.89
C ASN A 395 3.64 20.10 10.66
N MET A 396 4.63 19.19 10.68
CA MET A 396 4.86 18.25 9.57
C MET A 396 3.70 17.27 9.35
N ILE A 397 2.95 16.93 10.40
CA ILE A 397 1.82 15.99 10.32
C ILE A 397 0.46 16.69 10.22
N GLY A 398 0.47 18.02 10.07
CA GLY A 398 -0.73 18.85 9.86
C GLY A 398 -1.39 19.40 11.13
N ALA A 399 -0.78 19.24 12.31
CA ALA A 399 -1.25 19.86 13.55
C ALA A 399 -0.60 21.24 13.75
N GLU A 400 -1.33 22.30 13.38
CA GLU A 400 -0.85 23.68 13.50
C GLU A 400 -0.55 24.05 14.96
N HIS A 401 0.73 24.28 15.26
CA HIS A 401 1.20 24.65 16.60
C HIS A 401 2.36 25.64 16.52
N TYR A 402 2.53 26.39 17.60
CA TYR A 402 3.40 27.56 17.65
C TYR A 402 4.46 27.41 18.72
N TYR A 403 5.62 28.01 18.46
CA TYR A 403 6.68 28.12 19.43
C TYR A 403 6.48 29.42 20.23
N SER A 404 6.41 29.33 21.56
CA SER A 404 6.24 30.48 22.46
C SER A 404 7.32 30.51 23.54
N ILE A 405 7.64 31.72 24.01
CA ILE A 405 8.60 31.95 25.10
C ILE A 405 7.95 32.69 26.26
N ILE A 406 8.03 32.07 27.43
CA ILE A 406 7.70 32.63 28.72
C ILE A 406 8.95 33.35 29.25
N LEU A 407 8.81 34.61 29.63
CA LEU A 407 9.91 35.46 30.11
C LEU A 407 9.73 35.84 31.58
N GLN A 408 10.66 36.66 32.09
CA GLN A 408 10.60 37.46 33.33
C GLN A 408 11.09 36.83 34.64
N ASP A 409 12.20 36.07 34.61
CA ASP A 409 12.94 35.62 35.81
C ASP A 409 12.02 35.14 36.96
N PHE A 410 11.55 33.91 36.88
CA PHE A 410 10.64 33.33 37.87
C PHE A 410 11.23 32.10 38.55
N THR A 411 10.80 31.87 39.79
CA THR A 411 11.14 30.67 40.56
C THR A 411 10.14 29.55 40.33
N LEU A 412 10.59 28.30 40.43
CA LEU A 412 9.82 27.13 40.02
C LEU A 412 9.15 26.45 41.22
N ASN A 413 7.96 25.92 40.97
CA ASN A 413 7.39 24.82 41.76
C ASN A 413 8.17 23.52 41.49
N TYR A 414 7.76 22.41 42.11
CA TYR A 414 8.36 21.12 41.79
C TYR A 414 7.97 20.70 40.38
N LEU A 415 8.97 20.29 39.60
CA LEU A 415 8.79 19.78 38.24
C LEU A 415 9.66 18.54 38.04
N LEU A 416 9.31 17.73 37.05
CA LEU A 416 10.13 16.63 36.58
C LEU A 416 10.64 16.98 35.18
N ALA A 417 11.95 17.19 35.05
CA ALA A 417 12.55 17.49 33.75
C ALA A 417 12.70 16.22 32.91
N ILE A 418 12.65 16.36 31.59
CA ILE A 418 12.88 15.26 30.64
C ILE A 418 14.20 14.51 30.95
N GLY A 419 14.10 13.19 31.02
CA GLY A 419 15.20 12.30 31.40
C GLY A 419 15.60 12.34 32.89
N GLY A 420 14.88 13.09 33.73
CA GLY A 420 15.01 13.09 35.18
C GLY A 420 14.20 11.97 35.84
N ASP A 421 14.59 11.60 37.07
CA ASP A 421 13.95 10.54 37.86
C ASP A 421 13.28 11.05 39.15
N GLU A 422 13.42 12.35 39.46
CA GLU A 422 12.84 12.98 40.64
C GLU A 422 12.32 14.39 40.37
N PHE A 423 11.30 14.78 41.13
CA PHE A 423 10.78 16.13 41.14
C PHE A 423 11.75 17.08 41.86
N VAL A 424 12.11 18.19 41.20
CA VAL A 424 13.02 19.20 41.73
C VAL A 424 12.47 20.61 41.49
N SER A 425 12.77 21.54 42.40
CA SER A 425 12.49 22.97 42.21
C SER A 425 13.70 23.76 41.71
N CYS A 426 14.85 23.09 41.51
CA CYS A 426 16.12 23.71 41.12
C CYS A 426 16.85 22.82 40.10
N PRO A 427 16.37 22.73 38.84
CA PRO A 427 16.96 21.84 37.85
C PRO A 427 18.42 22.19 37.52
N PHE A 428 18.88 23.43 37.76
CA PHE A 428 20.27 23.87 37.51
C PHE A 428 21.21 23.77 38.72
N GLY A 429 20.83 22.99 39.75
CA GLY A 429 21.64 22.79 40.95
C GLY A 429 21.48 23.86 42.04
N SER A 430 22.33 23.77 43.07
CA SER A 430 22.16 24.54 44.32
C SER A 430 22.49 26.02 44.16
N GLY A 431 21.49 26.83 43.82
CA GLY A 431 21.59 28.29 43.84
C GLY A 431 20.75 29.00 42.79
N ILE A 432 20.33 28.31 41.73
CA ILE A 432 19.49 28.85 40.66
C ILE A 432 18.23 27.98 40.56
N CYS A 433 17.15 28.47 41.16
CA CYS A 433 15.87 27.75 41.28
C CYS A 433 14.79 28.46 40.47
N GLY A 434 15.10 28.72 39.19
CA GLY A 434 14.30 29.58 38.35
C GLY A 434 14.69 29.51 36.89
N PHE A 435 13.79 29.98 36.04
CA PHE A 435 14.03 30.19 34.62
C PHE A 435 14.11 31.69 34.34
N SER A 436 15.13 32.11 33.60
CA SER A 436 15.15 33.44 32.99
C SER A 436 14.21 33.52 31.78
N TYR A 437 14.03 32.38 31.12
CA TYR A 437 13.01 32.15 30.11
C TYR A 437 12.70 30.64 30.04
N HIS A 438 11.52 30.30 29.54
CA HIS A 438 11.13 28.91 29.24
C HIS A 438 10.38 28.88 27.91
N ALA A 439 10.72 27.94 27.04
CA ALA A 439 10.06 27.80 25.74
C ALA A 439 9.09 26.61 25.77
N VAL A 440 7.94 26.80 25.14
CA VAL A 440 6.85 25.81 25.08
C VAL A 440 6.22 25.80 23.69
N THR A 441 5.41 24.79 23.41
CA THR A 441 4.56 24.74 22.24
C THR A 441 3.14 25.14 22.65
N VAL A 442 2.46 25.94 21.85
CA VAL A 442 1.09 26.40 22.09
C VAL A 442 0.23 26.22 20.85
N ASP A 443 -1.09 26.27 21.01
CA ASP A 443 -2.04 26.32 19.89
C ASP A 443 -1.98 27.68 19.16
N GLY A 444 -2.82 27.87 18.14
CA GLY A 444 -2.86 29.12 17.37
C GLY A 444 -3.33 30.35 18.14
N GLU A 445 -3.97 30.18 19.28
CA GLU A 445 -4.52 31.28 20.09
C GLU A 445 -3.65 31.54 21.34
N GLY A 446 -2.71 30.66 21.66
CA GLY A 446 -1.92 30.69 22.88
C GLY A 446 -2.72 30.31 24.12
N GLU A 447 -3.88 29.65 23.97
CA GLU A 447 -4.79 29.31 25.06
C GLU A 447 -4.37 28.01 25.74
N ALA A 448 -3.94 27.01 24.98
CA ALA A 448 -3.43 25.75 25.50
C ALA A 448 -1.91 25.58 25.29
N VAL A 449 -1.28 24.89 26.24
CA VAL A 449 0.17 24.66 26.29
C VAL A 449 0.47 23.16 26.22
N TRP A 450 1.47 22.85 25.40
CA TRP A 450 2.16 21.56 25.35
C TRP A 450 3.63 21.77 25.67
N ASP A 451 4.15 21.00 26.62
CA ASP A 451 5.55 21.05 27.01
C ASP A 451 6.13 19.65 27.11
N ALA A 452 6.99 19.31 26.14
CA ALA A 452 7.74 18.06 26.13
C ALA A 452 9.06 18.14 26.93
N THR A 453 9.36 19.27 27.55
CA THR A 453 10.56 19.48 28.36
C THR A 453 10.36 19.06 29.80
N LEU A 454 9.17 19.32 30.34
CA LEU A 454 8.83 19.22 31.75
C LEU A 454 7.49 18.51 31.93
N ALA A 455 7.40 17.67 32.97
CA ALA A 455 6.14 17.34 33.60
C ALA A 455 5.97 18.19 34.86
N LEU A 456 4.74 18.62 35.11
CA LEU A 456 4.36 19.42 36.27
C LEU A 456 3.92 18.53 37.41
N ASP A 457 3.83 19.09 38.60
CA ASP A 457 3.14 18.44 39.70
C ASP A 457 1.62 18.54 39.50
N GLY A 458 0.98 17.39 39.31
CA GLY A 458 -0.45 17.24 39.04
C GLY A 458 -1.34 17.32 40.28
N ASP A 459 -0.76 17.47 41.48
CA ASP A 459 -1.53 17.48 42.71
C ASP A 459 -2.20 18.87 42.97
N GLU A 460 -2.84 19.02 44.14
CA GLU A 460 -3.49 20.29 44.53
C GLU A 460 -2.51 21.36 45.03
N ASN A 461 -1.24 21.03 45.28
CA ASN A 461 -0.24 21.92 45.87
C ASN A 461 1.17 21.70 45.27
N PRO A 462 1.42 22.20 44.04
CA PRO A 462 2.64 21.93 43.27
C PRO A 462 3.94 22.46 43.94
N GLY A 463 3.81 23.25 45.01
CA GLY A 463 4.94 23.76 45.78
C GLY A 463 5.45 22.81 46.87
N THR A 464 4.83 21.65 47.10
CA THR A 464 5.19 20.73 48.20
C THR A 464 5.03 19.26 47.84
N THR A 465 5.79 18.38 48.49
CA THR A 465 5.60 16.92 48.38
C THR A 465 4.35 16.43 49.13
N PRO A 466 3.73 15.29 48.73
CA PRO A 466 4.12 14.40 47.63
C PRO A 466 3.78 14.98 46.25
N ASN A 467 4.51 14.59 45.20
CA ASN A 467 4.26 15.06 43.84
C ASN A 467 3.60 13.97 42.98
N SER A 468 2.86 14.38 41.96
CA SER A 468 2.30 13.48 40.94
C SER A 468 2.65 13.94 39.54
N VAL A 469 2.91 13.02 38.62
CA VAL A 469 3.26 13.37 37.24
C VAL A 469 2.03 13.88 36.51
N LEU A 470 2.12 15.10 35.98
CA LEU A 470 1.19 15.67 35.02
C LEU A 470 1.97 16.03 33.75
N TYR A 471 1.75 15.29 32.67
CA TYR A 471 2.25 15.69 31.36
C TYR A 471 1.52 16.95 30.90
N VAL A 472 2.25 17.84 30.24
CA VAL A 472 1.72 19.12 29.76
C VAL A 472 1.14 18.88 28.37
N GLN A 473 -0.15 18.52 28.35
CA GLN A 473 -0.90 18.09 27.18
C GLN A 473 -2.18 18.91 27.10
N ALA A 474 -2.17 20.00 26.31
CA ALA A 474 -3.28 20.94 26.21
C ALA A 474 -3.69 21.56 27.56
N ILE A 475 -2.73 21.94 28.40
CA ILE A 475 -3.04 22.63 29.67
C ILE A 475 -3.31 24.11 29.37
N GLU A 476 -4.43 24.63 29.88
CA GLU A 476 -4.75 26.06 29.83
C GLU A 476 -3.57 26.91 30.30
N ALA A 477 -3.21 27.92 29.51
CA ALA A 477 -1.98 28.69 29.67
C ALA A 477 -1.83 29.33 31.05
N GLU A 478 -2.93 29.78 31.66
CA GLU A 478 -2.95 30.32 33.01
C GLU A 478 -2.76 29.22 34.08
N GLU A 479 -3.38 28.05 33.93
CA GLU A 479 -3.14 26.91 34.83
C GLU A 479 -1.68 26.44 34.74
N TYR A 480 -1.15 26.37 33.52
CA TYR A 480 0.25 26.01 33.28
C TYR A 480 1.20 26.95 34.05
N LEU A 481 1.00 28.26 33.96
CA LEU A 481 1.81 29.23 34.71
C LEU A 481 1.63 29.11 36.22
N GLN A 482 0.41 28.89 36.71
CA GLN A 482 0.16 28.69 38.15
C GLN A 482 0.87 27.46 38.71
N ARG A 483 0.89 26.36 37.94
CA ARG A 483 1.58 25.13 38.32
C ARG A 483 3.09 25.23 38.17
N LEU A 484 3.61 25.94 37.15
CA LEU A 484 5.05 26.10 36.93
C LEU A 484 5.70 27.09 37.91
N VAL A 485 5.03 28.21 38.20
CA VAL A 485 5.63 29.37 38.88
C VAL A 485 5.32 29.37 40.37
N ARG A 486 6.37 29.39 41.19
CA ARG A 486 6.27 29.54 42.65
C ARG A 486 6.20 31.00 43.08
N SER A 487 7.06 31.83 42.50
CA SER A 487 7.15 33.27 42.77
C SER A 487 7.91 33.98 41.66
N GLY A 488 7.68 35.29 41.50
CA GLY A 488 8.19 36.08 40.38
C GLY A 488 7.05 36.53 39.48
N ARG A 489 7.39 36.97 38.26
CA ARG A 489 6.42 37.27 37.21
C ARG A 489 6.75 36.35 36.05
N ALA A 490 5.75 35.68 35.48
CA ALA A 490 5.92 34.90 34.27
C ALA A 490 4.85 35.38 33.31
N GLU A 491 5.27 35.77 32.11
CA GLU A 491 4.37 36.23 31.07
C GLU A 491 4.85 35.66 29.75
N TYR A 492 3.90 35.25 28.92
CA TYR A 492 4.16 34.97 27.51
C TYR A 492 4.65 36.26 26.87
N GLY A 493 5.95 36.29 26.60
CA GLY A 493 6.64 37.49 26.14
C GLY A 493 6.83 37.50 24.64
N TYR A 494 6.69 36.35 23.99
CA TYR A 494 6.93 36.20 22.57
C TYR A 494 6.24 34.97 21.99
N ASP A 495 5.29 35.20 21.09
CA ASP A 495 4.80 34.18 20.17
C ASP A 495 5.61 34.29 18.87
N ALA A 496 6.47 33.31 18.66
CA ALA A 496 7.19 33.15 17.41
C ALA A 496 6.22 32.57 16.39
N GLN A 497 5.33 33.41 15.86
CA GLN A 497 4.54 33.03 14.69
C GLN A 497 5.50 32.77 13.53
N GLY A 498 5.85 31.50 13.31
CA GLY A 498 6.44 31.05 12.05
C GLY A 498 7.91 31.33 11.83
N THR A 499 8.68 31.67 12.87
CA THR A 499 10.07 32.13 12.68
C THR A 499 11.15 31.11 12.99
N ILE A 500 10.80 29.89 13.44
CA ILE A 500 11.75 28.77 13.41
C ILE A 500 11.95 28.36 11.95
N GLN A 501 13.03 28.89 11.37
CA GLN A 501 13.52 28.58 10.02
C GLN A 501 14.51 27.42 9.99
#